data_AF-A0A9E6WJ57-F1
#
_entry.id   AF-A0A9E6WJ57-F1
#
_cell.length_a   1.000
_cell.length_b   1.000
_cell.length_c   1.000
_cell.angle_alpha   90.00
_cell.angle_beta   90.00
_cell.angle_gamma   90.00
#
_symmetry.space_group_name_H-M   'P 1'
#
loop_
_entity.id
_entity.type
_entity.pdbx_description
1 polymer ?
#
loop_
_entity_poly.entity_id
_entity_poly.type
_entity_poly.pdbx_seq_one_letter_code
_entity_poly.pdbx_strand_id
1 'polypeptide(L)' 'MTVILWFKRDLRIDDHPALARAAALGPVLPVYVVEPEYWRQDDVSGR' A
#
# COMPACT_ATOMS: atom_id res chain seq x y z
N MET A 1 16.62 -11.00 -0.94
CA MET A 1 15.67 -10.54 0.09
C MET A 1 14.41 -10.10 -0.62
N THR A 2 13.24 -10.63 -0.27
CA THR A 2 11.97 -10.17 -0.84
C THR A 2 11.37 -9.12 0.10
N VAL A 3 10.93 -7.99 -0.44
CA VAL A 3 10.32 -6.91 0.35
C VAL A 3 8.81 -6.93 0.16
N ILE A 4 8.07 -7.01 1.26
CA ILE A 4 6.61 -6.86 1.24
C ILE A 4 6.29 -5.36 1.31
N LEU A 5 5.51 -4.86 0.37
CA LEU A 5 5.10 -3.46 0.32
C LEU A 5 3.59 -3.36 0.48
N TRP A 6 3.12 -2.76 1.58
CA TRP A 6 1.70 -2.57 1.84
C TRP A 6 1.19 -1.25 1.26
N PHE A 7 0.37 -1.37 0.23
CA PHE A 7 -0.44 -0.28 -0.29
C PHE A 7 -1.65 -0.08 0.63
N LYS A 8 -1.77 1.11 1.24
CA LYS A 8 -3.03 1.58 1.85
C LYS A 8 -3.72 2.52 0.86
N ARG A 9 -3.87 3.80 1.20
CA ARG A 9 -4.58 4.76 0.35
C ARG A 9 -3.79 5.21 -0.88
N ASP A 10 -2.48 5.01 -0.89
CA ASP A 10 -1.60 5.49 -1.95
C ASP A 10 -1.44 4.48 -3.10
N LEU A 11 -2.53 4.28 -3.85
CA LEU A 11 -2.62 3.31 -4.96
C LEU A 11 -1.98 3.83 -6.25
N ARG A 12 -0.72 4.27 -6.18
CA ARG A 12 0.07 4.73 -7.34
C ARG A 12 1.44 4.04 -7.40
N ILE A 13 1.97 3.92 -8.61
CA ILE A 13 3.33 3.41 -8.86
C ILE A 13 4.33 4.54 -9.11
N ASP A 14 3.88 5.64 -9.71
CA ASP A 14 4.68 6.84 -9.96
C ASP A 14 4.82 7.67 -8.69
N ASP A 15 6.00 8.26 -8.49
CA ASP A 15 6.31 9.11 -7.33
C ASP A 15 5.93 8.45 -5.99
N HIS A 16 6.29 7.17 -5.84
CA HIS A 16 6.02 6.37 -4.63
C HIS A 16 7.34 6.04 -3.91
N PRO A 17 7.79 6.85 -2.93
CA PRO A 17 9.10 6.69 -2.28
C PRO A 17 9.32 5.31 -1.63
N ALA A 18 8.27 4.74 -1.01
CA ALA A 18 8.34 3.41 -0.40
C ALA A 18 8.56 2.30 -1.45
N LEU A 19 7.92 2.39 -2.61
CA LEU A 19 8.11 1.48 -3.73
C LEU A 19 9.52 1.60 -4.32
N ALA A 20 9.99 2.84 -4.52
CA ALA A 20 11.35 3.08 -5.01
C ALA A 20 12.42 2.49 -4.07
N ARG A 21 12.24 2.66 -2.76
CA ARG A 21 13.13 2.06 -1.75
C ARG A 21 13.04 0.54 -1.72
N ALA A 22 11.83 -0.03 -1.79
CA ALA A 22 11.64 -1.48 -1.82
C ALA A 22 12.31 -2.12 -3.04
N ALA A 23 12.14 -1.53 -4.22
CA ALA A 23 12.75 -2.01 -5.47
C ALA A 23 14.29 -1.97 -5.42
N ALA A 24 14.88 -1.02 -4.71
CA ALA A 24 16.33 -0.95 -4.52
C ALA A 24 16.88 -2.06 -3.59
N LEU A 25 16.04 -2.68 -2.77
CA LEU A 25 16.43 -3.75 -1.83
C LEU A 25 16.25 -5.16 -2.40
N GLY A 26 15.39 -5.32 -3.41
CA GLY A 26 15.14 -6.60 -4.08
C GLY A 26 13.73 -6.73 -4.67
N PRO A 27 13.31 -7.96 -5.02
CA PRO A 27 11.96 -8.23 -5.51
C PRO A 27 10.90 -7.72 -4.52
N VAL A 28 9.88 -7.05 -5.04
CA VAL A 28 8.79 -6.48 -4.26
C VAL A 28 7.55 -7.35 -4.40
N LEU A 29 6.94 -7.72 -3.27
CA LEU A 29 5.61 -8.29 -3.19
C LEU A 29 4.63 -7.18 -2.77
N PRO A 30 3.90 -6.55 -3.72
CA PRO A 30 2.88 -5.57 -3.40
C PRO A 30 1.67 -6.26 -2.77
N VAL A 31 1.21 -5.75 -1.63
CA VAL A 31 0.01 -6.23 -0.93
C VAL A 31 -0.93 -5.09 -0.62
N TYR A 32 -2.23 -5.37 -0.68
CA TYR A 32 -3.27 -4.50 -0.16
C TYR A 32 -4.11 -5.32 0.81
N VAL A 33 -4.26 -4.83 2.05
CA VAL A 33 -5.11 -5.46 3.06
C VAL A 33 -6.44 -4.72 3.07
N VAL A 34 -7.51 -5.44 2.73
CA VAL A 34 -8.88 -4.93 2.83
C VAL A 34 -9.28 -4.96 4.30
N GLU A 35 -9.69 -3.82 4.84
CA GLU A 35 -10.10 -3.63 6.23
C GLU A 35 -11.58 -3.16 6.26
N PRO A 36 -12.58 -4.08 6.16
CA PRO A 36 -13.99 -3.71 6.06
C PRO A 36 -14.49 -2.90 7.25
N GLU A 37 -13.99 -3.18 8.45
CA GLU A 37 -14.31 -2.44 9.68
C GLU A 37 -13.84 -0.99 9.61
N TYR A 38 -12.63 -0.76 9.07
CA TYR A 38 -12.06 0.57 8.90
C TYR A 38 -12.87 1.39 7.89
N TRP A 39 -13.32 0.80 6.79
CA TRP A 39 -14.16 1.48 5.79
C TRP A 39 -15.55 1.84 6.28
N ARG A 40 -16.02 1.24 7.39
CA ARG A 40 -17.31 1.55 8.00
C ARG A 40 -17.24 2.71 9.01
N GLN A 41 -16.07 3.30 9.25
CA GLN A 41 -15.90 4.42 10.17
C GLN A 41 -16.46 5.72 9.55
N ASP A 42 -17.09 6.56 10.38
CA ASP A 42 -17.81 7.75 9.93
C ASP A 42 -16.92 8.81 9.24
N ASP A 43 -15.62 8.83 9.57
CA ASP A 43 -14.61 9.73 9.02
C ASP A 43 -13.90 9.18 7.78
N VAL A 44 -14.25 7.96 7.36
CA VAL A 44 -13.69 7.31 6.17
C VAL A 44 -14.77 7.29 5.10
N SER A 45 -14.54 8.02 4.00
CA SER A 45 -15.52 8.05 2.92
C SER A 45 -15.72 6.65 2.35
N GLY A 46 -16.97 6.20 2.31
CA GLY A 46 -17.35 5.00 1.57
C GLY A 46 -17.31 5.20 0.04
N ARG A 47 -16.96 6.40 -0.44
CA ARG A 47 -17.00 6.85 -1.85
C ARG A 47 -15.92 7.87 -2.19
#